data_AF-A0A833JHE1-F1
#
_entry.id   AF-A0A833JHE1-F1
#
_cell.length_a   1.000
_cell.length_b   1.000
_cell.length_c   1.000
_cell.angle_alpha   90.00
_cell.angle_beta   90.00
_cell.angle_gamma   90.00
#
_symmetry.space_group_name_H-M   'P 1'
#
loop_
_entity.id
_entity.type
_entity.pdbx_description
1 polymer ?
#
loop_
_entity_poly.entity_id
_entity_poly.type
_entity_poly.pdbx_seq_one_letter_code
_entity_poly.pdbx_strand_id
1 'polypeptide(L)'
;MQKDSSSIESLPVKIKASKGSLLGFLFLCVGFVLLDQSTKLWSEKYFMVSTSATDIRNYYPSSQHVFTLGNSVNWLDFNTTYVRNTGAAWGFLGNLPENIRPYFFYILTIVAMIVILIFFFKTKADQIFSRLGIAFIFAGAAGNFIDRIWLHYVIDWIHVQWSVIGWQYDYPVFNVADCCVTTGVIILLIDAVREELLARKLKKKKEG
;
A
#
# COMPACT_ATOMS: atom_id res chain seq x y z
N MET A 1 -0.26 -59.81 12.41
CA MET A 1 -0.27 -59.34 11.01
C MET A 1 -1.28 -58.20 10.92
N GLN A 2 -0.82 -56.98 11.19
CA GLN A 2 -1.65 -55.78 11.16
C GLN A 2 -0.85 -54.67 10.48
N LYS A 3 -1.53 -54.00 9.57
CA LYS A 3 -1.05 -53.37 8.34
C LYS A 3 -0.34 -52.03 8.63
N ASP A 4 0.74 -51.80 7.89
CA ASP A 4 1.55 -50.58 7.85
C ASP A 4 0.72 -49.28 7.87
N SER A 5 1.07 -48.41 8.82
CA SER A 5 0.75 -46.99 8.79
C SER A 5 1.68 -46.29 7.79
N SER A 6 1.35 -46.38 6.51
CA SER A 6 2.03 -45.62 5.47
C SER A 6 1.73 -44.13 5.62
N SER A 7 2.74 -43.41 6.11
CA SER A 7 3.27 -42.19 5.49
C SER A 7 2.30 -41.40 4.60
N ILE A 8 1.56 -40.46 5.21
CA ILE A 8 1.08 -39.28 4.47
C ILE A 8 2.27 -38.33 4.35
N GLU A 9 3.18 -38.67 3.44
CA GLU A 9 4.15 -37.72 2.94
C GLU A 9 3.37 -36.75 2.04
N SER A 10 2.96 -35.60 2.58
CA SER A 10 2.29 -34.56 1.82
C SER A 10 3.25 -34.05 0.75
N LEU A 11 3.12 -34.57 -0.47
CA LEU A 11 3.90 -34.16 -1.63
C LEU A 11 3.95 -32.62 -1.72
N PRO A 12 5.10 -32.02 -2.02
CA PRO A 12 5.18 -30.58 -2.19
C PRO A 12 4.34 -30.21 -3.40
N VAL A 13 3.20 -29.55 -3.17
CA VAL A 13 2.38 -28.97 -4.23
C VAL A 13 3.26 -27.93 -4.93
N LYS A 14 3.82 -28.28 -6.09
CA LYS A 14 4.49 -27.32 -6.97
C LYS A 14 3.41 -26.38 -7.55
N ILE A 15 3.09 -25.33 -6.80
CA ILE A 15 2.22 -24.25 -7.26
C ILE A 15 3.04 -23.43 -8.26
N LYS A 16 2.90 -23.73 -9.56
CA LYS A 16 3.51 -22.94 -10.62
C LYS A 16 2.47 -21.93 -11.09
N ALA A 17 2.70 -20.65 -10.84
CA ALA A 17 1.86 -19.60 -11.41
C ALA A 17 1.80 -19.76 -12.94
N SER A 18 0.60 -19.68 -13.54
CA SER A 18 0.48 -19.72 -15.00
C SER A 18 1.13 -18.47 -15.60
N LYS A 19 1.78 -18.61 -16.77
CA LYS A 19 2.51 -17.48 -17.42
C LYS A 19 1.62 -16.23 -17.57
N GLY A 20 0.34 -16.40 -17.93
CA GLY A 20 -0.60 -15.28 -18.07
C GLY A 20 -0.91 -14.57 -16.75
N SER A 21 -0.92 -15.32 -15.64
CA SER A 21 -1.18 -14.76 -14.32
C SER A 21 0.00 -13.98 -13.75
N LEU A 22 1.23 -14.31 -14.14
CA LEU A 22 2.41 -13.50 -13.83
C LEU A 22 2.44 -12.21 -14.67
N LEU A 23 2.10 -12.29 -15.95
CA LEU A 23 2.08 -11.12 -16.84
C LEU A 23 1.06 -10.08 -16.37
N GLY A 24 -0.14 -10.50 -15.97
CA GLY A 24 -1.15 -9.60 -15.41
C GLY A 24 -0.71 -8.93 -14.11
N PHE A 25 -0.02 -9.66 -13.24
CA PHE A 25 0.58 -9.08 -12.03
C PHE A 25 1.63 -8.03 -12.36
N LEU A 26 2.57 -8.35 -13.25
CA LEU A 26 3.61 -7.40 -13.66
C LEU A 26 3.02 -6.15 -14.31
N PHE A 27 2.01 -6.31 -15.18
CA PHE A 27 1.32 -5.20 -15.82
C PHE A 27 0.68 -4.26 -14.79
N LEU A 28 -0.06 -4.81 -13.82
CA LEU A 28 -0.67 -4.01 -12.74
C LEU A 28 0.39 -3.31 -11.89
N CYS A 29 1.43 -4.04 -11.46
CA CYS A 29 2.49 -3.49 -10.63
C CYS A 29 3.22 -2.34 -11.34
N VAL A 30 3.63 -2.54 -12.59
CA VAL A 30 4.31 -1.50 -13.37
C VAL A 30 3.37 -0.32 -13.62
N GLY A 31 2.10 -0.57 -13.99
CA GLY A 31 1.13 0.49 -14.25
C GLY A 31 0.91 1.40 -13.04
N PHE A 32 0.68 0.82 -11.86
CA PHE A 32 0.47 1.60 -10.63
C PHE A 32 1.74 2.27 -10.12
N VAL A 33 2.91 1.65 -10.27
CA VAL A 33 4.19 2.31 -9.96
C VAL A 33 4.41 3.51 -10.88
N LEU A 34 4.18 3.38 -12.19
CA LEU A 34 4.31 4.49 -13.12
C LEU A 34 3.32 5.62 -12.80
N LEU A 35 2.08 5.28 -12.48
CA LEU A 35 1.07 6.26 -12.05
C LEU A 35 1.53 7.00 -10.79
N ASP A 36 1.95 6.28 -9.76
CA ASP A 36 2.44 6.83 -8.51
C ASP A 36 3.61 7.81 -8.75
N GLN A 37 4.66 7.33 -9.42
CA GLN A 37 5.85 8.14 -9.72
C GLN A 37 5.51 9.38 -10.56
N SER A 38 4.62 9.24 -11.55
CA SER A 38 4.19 10.37 -12.38
C SER A 38 3.43 11.43 -11.56
N THR A 39 2.54 11.01 -10.66
CA THR A 39 1.79 11.95 -9.80
C THR A 39 2.66 12.63 -8.75
N LYS A 40 3.69 11.94 -8.24
CA LYS A 40 4.68 12.52 -7.32
C LYS A 40 5.56 13.57 -8.00
N LEU A 41 6.08 13.25 -9.18
CA LEU A 41 6.83 14.20 -10.00
C LEU A 41 5.98 15.42 -10.40
N TRP A 42 4.71 15.20 -10.70
CA TRP A 42 3.75 16.28 -10.94
C TRP A 42 3.62 17.18 -9.70
N SER A 43 3.35 16.61 -8.52
CA SER A 43 3.23 17.37 -7.28
C SER A 43 4.49 18.18 -6.97
N GLU A 44 5.68 17.57 -7.06
CA GLU A 44 6.95 18.25 -6.84
C GLU A 44 7.10 19.46 -7.76
N LYS A 45 6.86 19.28 -9.06
CA LYS A 45 7.03 20.35 -10.04
C LYS A 45 6.07 21.53 -9.84
N TYR A 46 4.84 21.26 -9.39
CA TYR A 46 3.81 22.29 -9.25
C TYR A 46 3.81 22.96 -7.88
N PHE A 47 4.13 22.24 -6.80
CA PHE A 47 3.91 22.71 -5.44
C PHE A 47 5.19 22.95 -4.63
N MET A 48 6.35 22.45 -5.07
CA MET A 48 7.63 22.73 -4.42
C MET A 48 8.14 24.12 -4.82
N VAL A 49 8.07 25.08 -3.91
CA VAL A 49 8.46 26.48 -4.17
C VAL A 49 9.97 26.68 -4.03
N SER A 50 10.57 26.10 -2.99
CA SER A 50 12.01 26.19 -2.74
C SER A 50 12.47 25.07 -1.80
N THR A 51 13.71 24.62 -1.98
CA THR A 51 14.36 23.61 -1.13
C THR A 51 15.63 24.19 -0.52
N SER A 52 15.93 23.82 0.72
CA SER A 52 17.28 23.96 1.26
C SER A 52 18.22 22.98 0.54
N ALA A 53 19.44 23.41 0.26
CA ALA A 53 20.50 22.56 -0.31
C ALA A 53 21.16 21.65 0.74
N THR A 54 21.00 21.95 2.03
CA THR A 54 21.71 21.28 3.13
C THR A 54 20.81 20.38 3.97
N ASP A 55 19.50 20.64 4.00
CA ASP A 55 18.54 19.81 4.74
C ASP A 55 17.26 19.62 3.94
N ILE A 56 17.02 18.38 3.52
CA ILE A 56 15.84 17.99 2.73
C ILE A 56 14.52 18.28 3.45
N ARG A 57 14.51 18.48 4.77
CA ARG A 57 13.30 18.80 5.55
C ARG A 57 12.92 20.27 5.49
N ASN A 58 13.88 21.15 5.22
CA ASN A 58 13.64 22.57 5.11
C ASN A 58 13.24 22.90 3.67
N TYR A 59 11.94 22.88 3.41
CA TYR A 59 11.34 23.32 2.15
C TYR A 59 10.03 24.04 2.43
N TYR A 60 9.60 24.88 1.49
CA TYR A 60 8.34 25.61 1.57
C TYR A 60 7.33 24.98 0.61
N PRO A 61 6.34 24.22 1.10
CA PRO A 61 5.25 23.73 0.27
C PRO A 61 4.28 24.86 -0.06
N SER A 62 3.70 24.79 -1.25
CA SER A 62 2.41 25.41 -1.55
C SER A 62 1.33 24.34 -1.60
N SER A 63 0.08 24.75 -1.37
CA SER A 63 -1.08 23.87 -1.49
C SER A 63 -2.11 24.51 -2.37
N GLN A 64 -2.77 23.70 -3.19
CA GLN A 64 -3.89 24.11 -4.02
C GLN A 64 -5.15 23.40 -3.57
N HIS A 65 -6.18 24.21 -3.30
CA HIS A 65 -7.53 23.75 -3.10
C HIS A 65 -8.15 23.22 -4.39
N VAL A 66 -8.79 22.06 -4.33
CA VAL A 66 -9.46 21.46 -5.50
C VAL A 66 -10.97 21.54 -5.33
N PHE A 67 -11.50 21.02 -4.23
CA PHE A 67 -12.93 21.06 -3.94
C PHE A 67 -13.22 20.86 -2.46
N THR A 68 -14.38 21.36 -2.04
CA THR A 68 -14.99 21.08 -0.74
C THR A 68 -16.37 20.48 -0.95
N LEU A 69 -16.73 19.48 -0.15
CA LEU A 69 -18.08 18.95 -0.03
C LEU A 69 -18.71 19.43 1.28
N GLY A 70 -19.99 19.80 1.24
CA GLY A 70 -20.77 20.23 2.41
C GLY A 70 -20.67 21.74 2.71
N ASN A 71 -21.02 22.57 1.72
CA ASN A 71 -20.90 24.04 1.62
C ASN A 71 -21.13 24.93 2.87
N SER A 72 -21.80 24.45 3.92
CA SER A 72 -22.05 25.21 5.16
C SER A 72 -21.21 24.76 6.36
N VAL A 73 -20.51 23.63 6.25
CA VAL A 73 -19.80 22.98 7.37
C VAL A 73 -18.48 22.32 6.94
N ASN A 74 -18.11 22.44 5.66
CA ASN A 74 -16.90 21.88 5.05
C ASN A 74 -16.66 20.42 5.49
N TRP A 75 -17.62 19.55 5.18
CA TRP A 75 -17.61 18.14 5.62
C TRP A 75 -16.36 17.42 5.13
N LEU A 76 -15.95 17.69 3.90
CA LEU A 76 -14.74 17.12 3.32
C LEU A 76 -14.07 18.19 2.47
N ASP A 77 -12.80 18.44 2.71
CA ASP A 77 -11.96 19.31 1.92
C ASP A 77 -10.85 18.51 1.27
N PHE A 78 -10.68 18.71 -0.04
CA PHE A 78 -9.65 18.04 -0.83
C PHE A 78 -8.70 19.07 -1.40
N ASN A 79 -7.45 18.94 -1.00
CA ASN A 79 -6.34 19.78 -1.41
C ASN A 79 -5.24 18.92 -2.04
N THR A 80 -4.42 19.56 -2.86
CA THR A 80 -3.18 18.99 -3.39
C THR A 80 -1.99 19.80 -2.91
N THR A 81 -0.91 19.13 -2.55
CA THR A 81 0.26 19.76 -1.94
C THR A 81 1.53 18.98 -2.32
N TYR A 82 2.67 19.34 -1.74
CA TYR A 82 3.90 18.58 -1.80
C TYR A 82 4.45 18.39 -0.39
N VAL A 83 4.54 17.15 0.07
CA VAL A 83 5.07 16.80 1.39
C VAL A 83 6.19 15.79 1.28
N ARG A 84 7.34 16.10 1.90
CA ARG A 84 8.46 15.16 2.03
C ARG A 84 8.31 14.33 3.30
N ASN A 85 7.89 13.08 3.14
CA ASN A 85 7.73 12.15 4.24
C ASN A 85 9.00 11.32 4.47
N THR A 86 9.80 11.72 5.45
CA THR A 86 11.04 11.03 5.85
C THR A 86 10.77 9.82 6.78
N GLY A 87 9.53 9.33 6.86
CA GLY A 87 9.15 8.22 7.73
C GLY A 87 8.90 8.61 9.19
N ALA A 88 8.55 9.86 9.45
CA ALA A 88 8.14 10.33 10.78
C ALA A 88 6.62 10.19 11.02
N ALA A 89 5.88 9.63 10.06
CA ALA A 89 4.42 9.54 10.10
C ALA A 89 3.92 8.90 11.42
N TRP A 90 2.96 9.58 12.06
CA TRP A 90 2.32 9.21 13.34
C TRP A 90 3.18 9.30 14.60
N GLY A 91 4.40 9.86 14.54
CA GLY A 91 5.29 9.92 15.71
C GLY A 91 5.82 8.57 16.19
N PHE A 92 5.34 7.45 15.62
CA PHE A 92 5.64 6.08 16.03
C PHE A 92 7.12 5.71 15.86
N LEU A 93 7.88 6.50 15.09
CA LEU A 93 9.33 6.38 14.92
C LEU A 93 10.02 7.75 14.84
N GLY A 94 9.34 8.82 15.27
CA GLY A 94 9.89 10.17 15.28
C GLY A 94 11.13 10.29 16.17
N ASN A 95 11.16 9.49 17.24
CA ASN A 95 12.25 9.43 18.22
C ASN A 95 13.45 8.56 17.79
N LEU A 96 13.35 7.83 16.66
CA LEU A 96 14.51 7.09 16.16
C LEU A 96 15.59 8.08 15.68
N PRO A 97 16.87 7.81 15.97
CA PRO A 97 17.97 8.60 15.42
C PRO A 97 17.88 8.69 13.90
N GLU A 98 18.12 9.89 13.38
CA GLU A 98 17.91 10.21 11.96
C GLU A 98 18.83 9.42 11.04
N ASN A 99 19.99 9.03 11.54
CA ASN A 99 20.94 8.16 10.87
C ASN A 99 20.49 6.68 10.84
N ILE A 100 19.45 6.30 11.57
CA ILE A 100 18.95 4.91 11.64
C ILE A 100 17.58 4.79 10.96
N ARG A 101 16.72 5.81 11.12
CA ARG A 101 15.33 5.78 10.65
C ARG A 101 15.16 5.43 9.17
N PRO A 102 15.93 5.98 8.20
CA PRO A 102 15.81 5.61 6.80
C PRO A 102 16.11 4.11 6.56
N TYR A 103 17.16 3.58 7.20
CA TYR A 103 17.54 2.17 7.07
C TYR A 103 16.47 1.22 7.60
N PHE A 104 15.80 1.60 8.68
CA PHE A 104 14.65 0.84 9.18
C PHE A 104 13.57 0.70 8.11
N PHE A 105 13.17 1.80 7.46
CA PHE A 105 12.15 1.74 6.41
C PHE A 105 12.62 0.99 5.16
N TYR A 106 13.89 1.12 4.76
CA TYR A 106 14.42 0.32 3.65
C TYR A 106 14.29 -1.18 3.93
N ILE A 107 14.78 -1.63 5.09
CA ILE A 107 14.76 -3.04 5.47
C ILE A 107 13.32 -3.53 5.59
N LEU A 108 12.46 -2.77 6.27
CA LEU A 108 11.05 -3.12 6.44
C LEU A 108 10.34 -3.29 5.09
N THR A 109 10.53 -2.35 4.17
CA THR A 109 9.89 -2.42 2.85
C THR A 109 10.44 -3.56 2.00
N ILE A 110 11.75 -3.82 2.02
CA ILE A 110 12.35 -4.97 1.33
C ILE A 110 11.77 -6.28 1.87
N VAL A 111 11.74 -6.45 3.19
CA VAL A 111 11.19 -7.66 3.83
C VAL A 111 9.72 -7.82 3.47
N ALA A 112 8.92 -6.76 3.55
CA ALA A 112 7.51 -6.79 3.17
C ALA A 112 7.33 -7.21 1.70
N MET A 113 8.08 -6.60 0.76
CA MET A 113 8.01 -6.94 -0.67
C MET A 113 8.39 -8.41 -0.94
N ILE A 114 9.41 -8.93 -0.28
CA ILE A 114 9.80 -10.35 -0.38
C ILE A 114 8.66 -11.25 0.11
N VAL A 115 8.09 -10.95 1.27
CA VAL A 115 6.95 -11.71 1.84
C VAL A 115 5.75 -11.67 0.89
N ILE A 116 5.42 -10.51 0.33
CA ILE A 116 4.32 -10.34 -0.62
C ILE A 116 4.56 -11.17 -1.90
N LEU A 117 5.79 -11.20 -2.42
CA LEU A 117 6.14 -12.05 -3.57
C LEU A 117 6.02 -13.54 -3.24
N ILE A 118 6.48 -13.97 -2.06
CA ILE A 118 6.29 -15.35 -1.60
C ILE A 118 4.80 -15.69 -1.57
N PHE A 119 3.95 -14.82 -1.02
CA PHE A 119 2.51 -15.03 -1.02
C PHE A 119 1.96 -15.13 -2.44
N PHE A 120 2.35 -14.23 -3.35
CA PHE A 120 1.92 -14.26 -4.74
C PHE A 120 2.18 -15.61 -5.44
N PHE A 121 3.36 -16.18 -5.22
CA PHE A 121 3.73 -17.48 -5.81
C PHE A 121 3.05 -18.66 -5.13
N LYS A 122 2.64 -18.53 -3.87
CA LYS A 122 1.86 -19.55 -3.14
C LYS A 122 0.35 -19.47 -3.44
N THR A 123 -0.16 -18.30 -3.82
CA THR A 123 -1.56 -18.08 -4.19
C THR A 123 -1.87 -18.68 -5.55
N LYS A 124 -2.91 -19.53 -5.63
CA LYS A 124 -3.30 -20.20 -6.87
C LYS A 124 -3.84 -19.21 -7.91
N ALA A 125 -3.70 -19.52 -9.19
CA ALA A 125 -4.07 -18.60 -10.28
C ALA A 125 -5.57 -18.25 -10.33
N ASP A 126 -6.44 -19.12 -9.80
CA ASP A 126 -7.88 -18.95 -9.68
C ASP A 126 -8.30 -18.08 -8.48
N GLN A 127 -7.41 -17.83 -7.52
CA GLN A 127 -7.64 -16.94 -6.37
C GLN A 127 -7.44 -15.47 -6.79
N ILE A 128 -8.30 -14.99 -7.69
CA ILE A 128 -8.17 -13.69 -8.36
C ILE A 128 -8.11 -12.52 -7.36
N PHE A 129 -8.99 -12.51 -6.35
CA PHE A 129 -9.03 -11.43 -5.35
C PHE A 129 -7.75 -11.38 -4.50
N SER A 130 -7.30 -12.52 -3.97
CA SER A 130 -6.00 -12.62 -3.30
C SER A 130 -4.86 -12.09 -4.17
N ARG A 131 -4.76 -12.53 -5.42
CA ARG A 131 -3.68 -12.08 -6.33
C ARG A 131 -3.77 -10.60 -6.65
N LEU A 132 -4.98 -10.07 -6.81
CA LEU A 132 -5.22 -8.65 -7.04
C LEU A 132 -4.78 -7.84 -5.83
N GLY A 133 -5.22 -8.21 -4.62
CA GLY A 133 -4.82 -7.54 -3.38
C GLY A 133 -3.30 -7.55 -3.20
N ILE A 134 -2.65 -8.69 -3.42
CA ILE A 134 -1.19 -8.85 -3.38
C ILE A 134 -0.50 -7.94 -4.41
N ALA A 135 -1.01 -7.83 -5.64
CA ALA A 135 -0.47 -6.94 -6.67
C ALA A 135 -0.53 -5.47 -6.26
N PHE A 136 -1.67 -5.02 -5.71
CA PHE A 136 -1.86 -3.66 -5.22
C PHE A 136 -0.91 -3.32 -4.07
N ILE A 137 -0.76 -4.21 -3.08
CA ILE A 137 0.18 -3.99 -1.97
C ILE A 137 1.62 -3.97 -2.49
N PHE A 138 1.99 -4.88 -3.39
CA PHE A 138 3.33 -4.89 -3.97
C PHE A 138 3.63 -3.61 -4.75
N ALA A 139 2.69 -3.15 -5.59
CA ALA A 139 2.84 -1.93 -6.38
C ALA A 139 3.02 -0.69 -5.50
N GLY A 140 2.20 -0.55 -4.46
CA GLY A 140 2.31 0.55 -3.50
C GLY A 140 3.60 0.51 -2.71
N ALA A 141 3.99 -0.67 -2.20
CA ALA A 141 5.27 -0.85 -1.52
C ALA A 141 6.45 -0.50 -2.42
N ALA A 142 6.43 -0.92 -3.68
CA ALA A 142 7.47 -0.63 -4.66
C ALA A 142 7.55 0.87 -5.01
N GLY A 143 6.42 1.55 -5.25
CA GLY A 143 6.40 2.99 -5.54
C GLY A 143 7.01 3.82 -4.41
N ASN A 144 6.60 3.51 -3.16
CA ASN A 144 7.16 4.15 -1.98
C ASN A 144 8.61 3.75 -1.67
N PHE A 145 9.07 2.58 -2.12
CA PHE A 145 10.47 2.16 -1.99
C PHE A 145 11.37 2.89 -2.98
N ILE A 146 10.91 3.08 -4.22
CA ILE A 146 11.62 3.83 -5.26
C ILE A 146 11.96 5.23 -4.75
N ASP A 147 10.98 5.99 -4.26
CA ASP A 147 11.24 7.33 -3.71
C ASP A 147 12.32 7.29 -2.63
N ARG A 148 12.24 6.34 -1.69
CA ARG A 148 13.23 6.29 -0.61
C ARG A 148 14.64 6.03 -1.15
N ILE A 149 14.79 5.15 -2.15
CA ILE A 149 16.11 4.88 -2.75
C ILE A 149 16.69 6.11 -3.46
N TRP A 150 15.86 6.85 -4.20
CA TRP A 150 16.33 7.96 -5.04
C TRP A 150 16.34 9.32 -4.33
N LEU A 151 15.40 9.55 -3.42
CA LEU A 151 15.12 10.83 -2.77
C LEU A 151 15.40 10.82 -1.26
N HIS A 152 15.49 9.63 -0.63
CA HIS A 152 15.60 9.45 0.83
C HIS A 152 14.35 9.83 1.64
N TYR A 153 13.27 10.19 0.98
CA TYR A 153 11.94 10.44 1.55
C TYR A 153 10.88 9.96 0.56
N VAL A 154 9.61 9.96 0.96
CA VAL A 154 8.46 9.71 0.08
C VAL A 154 7.77 11.03 -0.24
N ILE A 155 7.35 11.21 -1.50
CA ILE A 155 6.54 12.37 -1.88
C ILE A 155 5.05 12.07 -1.61
N ASP A 156 4.44 12.83 -0.72
CA ASP A 156 3.02 12.79 -0.41
C ASP A 156 2.34 14.07 -0.94
N TRP A 157 1.14 13.95 -1.52
CA TRP A 157 0.52 15.09 -2.20
C TRP A 157 -1.00 15.18 -2.06
N ILE A 158 -1.66 14.10 -1.68
CA ILE A 158 -3.11 14.05 -1.48
C ILE A 158 -3.40 14.51 -0.06
N HIS A 159 -4.01 15.67 0.09
CA HIS A 159 -4.34 16.26 1.39
C HIS A 159 -5.84 16.32 1.59
N VAL A 160 -6.34 15.59 2.59
CA VAL A 160 -7.77 15.49 2.87
C VAL A 160 -8.02 15.92 4.31
N GLN A 161 -8.93 16.87 4.46
CA GLN A 161 -9.39 17.34 5.76
C GLN A 161 -10.90 17.09 5.85
N TRP A 162 -11.42 16.76 7.02
CA TRP A 162 -12.87 16.62 7.18
C TRP A 162 -13.34 17.24 8.49
N SER A 163 -14.57 17.73 8.48
CA SER A 163 -15.19 18.36 9.64
C SER A 163 -16.52 17.69 9.97
N VAL A 164 -16.70 17.29 11.24
CA VAL A 164 -17.95 16.71 11.73
C VAL A 164 -18.34 17.40 13.04
N ILE A 165 -19.45 18.14 13.04
CA ILE A 165 -20.08 18.73 14.24
C ILE A 165 -19.05 19.37 15.19
N GLY A 166 -18.35 20.40 14.71
CA GLY A 166 -17.37 21.16 15.51
C GLY A 166 -16.00 20.49 15.68
N TRP A 167 -15.82 19.24 15.24
CA TRP A 167 -14.51 18.59 15.15
C TRP A 167 -13.93 18.75 13.75
N GLN A 168 -12.71 19.24 13.67
CA GLN A 168 -11.91 19.28 12.45
C GLN A 168 -10.79 18.26 12.56
N TYR A 169 -10.63 17.43 11.54
CA TYR A 169 -9.58 16.44 11.47
C TYR A 169 -8.77 16.63 10.20
N ASP A 170 -7.44 16.69 10.36
CA ASP A 170 -6.49 16.80 9.27
C ASP A 170 -5.82 15.43 9.07
N TYR A 171 -6.17 14.75 7.98
CA TYR A 171 -5.60 13.45 7.69
C TYR A 171 -4.17 13.60 7.16
N PRO A 172 -3.22 12.75 7.59
CA PRO A 172 -1.86 12.80 7.08
C PRO A 172 -1.86 12.73 5.56
N VAL A 173 -1.12 13.65 4.93
CA VAL A 173 -0.97 13.68 3.47
C VAL A 173 -0.43 12.33 3.00
N PHE A 174 -0.97 11.82 1.90
CA PHE A 174 -0.63 10.50 1.35
C PHE A 174 -0.48 10.56 -0.18
N ASN A 175 -0.19 9.42 -0.80
CA ASN A 175 -0.01 9.32 -2.25
C ASN A 175 -0.73 8.11 -2.87
N VAL A 176 -0.56 7.92 -4.18
CA VAL A 176 -1.19 6.83 -4.93
C VAL A 176 -0.66 5.46 -4.48
N ALA A 177 0.62 5.33 -4.14
CA ALA A 177 1.17 4.12 -3.56
C ALA A 177 0.49 3.75 -2.22
N ASP A 178 0.16 4.71 -1.35
CA ASP A 178 -0.58 4.46 -0.11
C ASP A 178 -2.04 4.04 -0.39
N CYS A 179 -2.68 4.63 -1.40
CA CYS A 179 -3.97 4.16 -1.89
C CYS A 179 -3.90 2.71 -2.38
N CYS A 180 -2.82 2.33 -3.06
CA CYS A 180 -2.61 0.96 -3.54
C CYS A 180 -2.46 -0.02 -2.37
N VAL A 181 -1.62 0.30 -1.38
CA VAL A 181 -1.47 -0.53 -0.17
C VAL A 181 -2.81 -0.70 0.55
N THR A 182 -3.51 0.41 0.81
CA THR A 182 -4.81 0.41 1.50
C THR A 182 -5.85 -0.42 0.76
N THR A 183 -5.98 -0.19 -0.55
CA THR A 183 -6.93 -0.93 -1.41
C THR A 183 -6.59 -2.42 -1.44
N GLY A 184 -5.32 -2.76 -1.57
CA GLY A 184 -4.87 -4.15 -1.57
C GLY A 184 -5.19 -4.87 -0.26
N VAL A 185 -4.96 -4.23 0.88
CA VAL A 185 -5.34 -4.76 2.20
C VAL A 185 -6.85 -4.96 2.30
N ILE A 186 -7.66 -3.99 1.88
CA ILE A 186 -9.12 -4.09 1.87
C ILE A 186 -9.58 -5.28 1.01
N ILE A 187 -9.01 -5.45 -0.18
CA ILE A 187 -9.33 -6.59 -1.06
C ILE A 187 -9.04 -7.91 -0.37
N LEU A 188 -7.88 -8.06 0.27
CA LEU A 188 -7.51 -9.29 0.99
C LEU A 188 -8.43 -9.57 2.19
N LEU A 189 -8.83 -8.53 2.93
CA LEU A 189 -9.77 -8.68 4.04
C LEU A 189 -11.16 -9.13 3.54
N ILE A 190 -11.66 -8.53 2.47
CA ILE A 190 -12.94 -8.93 1.85
C ILE A 190 -12.84 -10.37 1.33
N ASP A 191 -11.70 -10.75 0.74
CA ASP A 191 -11.45 -12.11 0.26
C ASP A 191 -11.53 -13.14 1.39
N ALA A 192 -10.82 -12.88 2.50
CA ALA A 192 -10.81 -13.73 3.68
C ALA A 192 -12.20 -13.90 4.30
N VAL A 193 -12.97 -12.80 4.43
CA VAL A 193 -14.35 -12.85 4.94
C VAL A 193 -15.24 -13.66 4.02
N ARG A 194 -15.11 -13.50 2.69
CA ARG A 194 -15.90 -14.25 1.71
C ARG A 194 -15.62 -15.76 1.80
N GLU A 195 -14.37 -16.16 1.91
CA GLU A 195 -13.97 -17.58 2.02
C GLU A 195 -14.56 -18.23 3.29
N GLU A 196 -14.48 -17.55 4.43
CA GLU A 196 -15.06 -18.03 5.70
C GLU A 196 -16.59 -18.18 5.62
N LEU A 197 -17.29 -17.21 5.01
CA LEU A 197 -18.73 -17.28 4.84
C LEU A 197 -19.15 -18.45 3.92
N LEU A 198 -18.40 -18.72 2.86
CA LEU A 198 -18.65 -19.85 1.97
C LEU A 198 -18.41 -21.19 2.69
N ALA A 199 -17.33 -21.30 3.47
CA ALA A 199 -17.04 -22.48 4.27
C ALA A 199 -18.18 -22.79 5.26
N ARG A 200 -18.72 -21.77 5.94
CA ARG A 200 -19.87 -21.91 6.85
C ARG A 200 -21.13 -22.38 6.14
N LYS A 201 -21.44 -21.84 4.96
CA LYS A 201 -22.61 -22.27 4.16
C LYS A 201 -22.51 -23.73 3.73
N LEU A 202 -21.32 -24.15 3.30
CA LEU A 202 -21.06 -25.54 2.90
C LEU A 202 -21.17 -26.50 4.09
N LYS A 203 -20.72 -26.09 5.28
CA LYS A 203 -20.87 -26.89 6.50
C LYS A 203 -22.34 -27.07 6.89
N LYS A 204 -23.13 -25.98 6.92
CA LYS A 204 -24.57 -26.03 7.20
C LYS A 204 -25.34 -26.93 6.22
N LYS A 205 -25.00 -26.90 4.93
CA LYS A 205 -25.62 -27.76 3.89
C LYS A 205 -25.27 -29.25 4.05
N LYS A 206 -24.17 -29.59 4.72
CA LYS A 206 -23.80 -30.99 5.00
C LYS A 206 -24.48 -31.54 6.27
N GLU A 207 -24.92 -30.65 7.16
CA GLU A 207 -25.49 -30.99 8.48
C GLU A 207 -27.02 -31.01 8.48
N GLY A 208 -27.69 -30.47 7.46
CA GLY A 208 -29.15 -30.50 7.30
C GLY A 208 -29.55 -31.11 5.96
#